data_AF-V6SQB5-F1
#
_entry.id   AF-V6SQB5-F1
#
_cell.length_a   1.000
_cell.length_b   1.000
_cell.length_c   1.000
_cell.angle_alpha   90.00
_cell.angle_beta   90.00
_cell.angle_gamma   90.00
#
_symmetry.space_group_name_H-M   'P 1'
#
loop_
_entity.id
_entity.type
_entity.pdbx_description
1 polymer ?
#
loop_
_entity_poly.entity_id
_entity_poly.type
_entity_poly.pdbx_seq_one_letter_code
_entity_poly.pdbx_strand_id
1 'polypeptide(L)'
;MKSKNMNIFYLLAMICTVAAMYFSYLAAKKDGDETEQKLNKTIKDQGEQIQSLTSKNIELSEKIIKHTNQITSQGSYPLAFLGPSQNNGAQTQILIGLQGEYAIKNLTAKFVVIPDYLNVSGMDIRVLGLGVNPIDLGTLRPTEMKTFFVDTTTNETAITIFFNSDNNSWTESIRIIKNQNGRQSFSIIQSGEGKYIFSKIDPSFPKSDKGEIALWSNGTININELPNAL
;
A
#
# COMPACT_ATOMS: atom_id res chain seq x y z
N MET A 1 96.74 -36.90 19.50
CA MET A 1 95.93 -36.23 18.45
C MET A 1 95.49 -37.29 17.43
N LYS A 2 94.28 -37.85 17.57
CA LYS A 2 93.68 -38.73 16.54
C LYS A 2 92.73 -37.89 15.70
N SER A 3 93.13 -37.59 14.47
CA SER A 3 92.27 -37.03 13.44
C SER A 3 91.15 -38.03 13.16
N LYS A 4 89.90 -37.63 13.41
CA LYS A 4 88.69 -38.38 13.05
C LYS A 4 88.56 -38.35 11.52
N ASN A 5 88.84 -39.48 10.86
CA ASN A 5 88.38 -39.71 9.50
C ASN A 5 86.85 -39.82 9.55
N MET A 6 86.16 -38.70 9.33
CA MET A 6 84.72 -38.68 9.23
C MET A 6 84.32 -39.52 8.00
N ASN A 7 83.59 -40.60 8.25
CA ASN A 7 83.23 -41.59 7.24
C ASN A 7 82.42 -40.90 6.12
N ILE A 8 82.87 -41.00 4.86
CA ILE A 8 82.28 -40.27 3.72
C ILE A 8 80.78 -40.55 3.55
N PHE A 9 80.32 -41.73 3.99
CA PHE A 9 78.91 -42.10 4.05
C PHE A 9 78.09 -41.24 5.03
N TYR A 10 78.68 -40.76 6.13
CA TYR A 10 78.02 -39.86 7.08
C TYR A 10 77.81 -38.47 6.50
N LEU A 11 78.79 -37.95 5.76
CA LEU A 11 78.68 -36.65 5.09
C LEU A 11 77.64 -36.71 3.97
N LEU A 12 77.65 -37.79 3.18
CA LEU A 12 76.64 -38.04 2.15
C LEU A 12 75.24 -38.16 2.75
N ALA A 13 75.08 -38.93 3.84
CA ALA A 13 73.80 -39.07 4.54
C ALA A 13 73.29 -37.72 5.09
N MET A 14 74.18 -36.87 5.61
CA MET A 14 73.82 -35.53 6.08
C MET A 14 73.33 -34.64 4.92
N ILE A 15 74.02 -34.65 3.77
CA ILE A 15 73.61 -33.90 2.57
C ILE A 15 72.26 -34.42 2.05
N CYS A 16 72.06 -35.74 1.98
CA CYS A 16 70.80 -36.34 1.57
C CYS A 16 69.65 -35.97 2.51
N THR A 17 69.89 -35.93 3.82
CA THR A 17 68.88 -35.56 4.82
C THR A 17 68.48 -34.10 4.67
N VAL A 18 69.43 -33.19 4.49
CA VAL A 18 69.16 -31.75 4.25
C VAL A 18 68.43 -31.54 2.94
N ALA A 19 68.83 -32.23 1.86
CA ALA A 19 68.12 -32.16 0.58
C ALA A 19 66.69 -32.69 0.69
N ALA A 20 66.47 -33.83 1.37
CA ALA A 20 65.15 -34.39 1.59
C ALA A 20 64.25 -33.44 2.40
N MET A 21 64.78 -32.80 3.45
CA MET A 21 64.05 -31.79 4.23
C MET A 21 63.70 -30.57 3.38
N TYR A 22 64.62 -30.10 2.53
CA TYR A 22 64.39 -28.97 1.64
C TYR A 22 63.31 -29.25 0.59
N PHE A 23 63.36 -30.41 -0.07
CA PHE A 23 62.33 -30.81 -1.04
C PHE A 23 60.98 -31.08 -0.37
N SER A 24 60.97 -31.66 0.83
CA SER A 24 59.74 -31.85 1.61
C SER A 24 59.10 -30.51 2.00
N TYR A 25 59.91 -29.51 2.37
CA TYR A 25 59.44 -28.16 2.65
C TYR A 25 58.86 -27.48 1.40
N LEU A 26 59.52 -27.59 0.25
CA LEU A 26 59.02 -27.04 -1.02
C LEU A 26 57.71 -27.72 -1.46
N ALA A 27 57.62 -29.04 -1.32
CA ALA A 27 56.39 -29.79 -1.59
C ALA A 27 55.26 -29.35 -0.66
N ALA A 28 55.50 -29.28 0.65
CA ALA A 28 54.51 -28.83 1.63
C ALA A 28 54.06 -27.37 1.39
N LYS A 29 54.98 -26.48 1.00
CA LYS A 29 54.65 -25.11 0.64
C LYS A 29 53.77 -25.03 -0.61
N LYS A 30 54.12 -25.80 -1.65
CA LYS A 30 53.33 -25.87 -2.89
C LYS A 30 51.92 -26.42 -2.62
N ASP A 31 51.80 -27.49 -1.84
CA ASP A 31 50.51 -28.07 -1.46
C ASP A 31 49.68 -27.09 -0.61
N GLY A 32 50.35 -26.32 0.26
CA GLY A 32 49.74 -25.23 1.02
C GLY A 32 49.17 -24.14 0.12
N ASP A 33 49.97 -23.63 -0.83
CA ASP A 33 49.57 -22.60 -1.78
C ASP A 33 48.40 -23.09 -2.68
N GLU A 34 48.44 -24.34 -3.16
CA GLU A 34 47.35 -24.93 -3.93
C GLU A 34 46.05 -25.07 -3.12
N THR A 35 46.18 -25.41 -1.83
CA THR A 35 45.03 -25.53 -0.92
C THR A 35 44.42 -24.16 -0.62
N GLU A 36 45.25 -23.15 -0.38
CA GLU A 36 44.80 -21.76 -0.17
C GLU A 36 44.09 -21.20 -1.40
N GLN A 37 44.62 -21.46 -2.60
CA GLN A 37 43.96 -21.07 -3.85
C GLN A 37 42.60 -21.76 -4.04
N LYS A 38 42.51 -23.07 -3.77
CA LYS A 38 41.23 -23.81 -3.83
C LYS A 38 40.23 -23.29 -2.81
N LEU A 39 40.69 -22.97 -1.60
CA LEU A 39 39.85 -22.40 -0.55
C LEU A 39 39.33 -21.02 -0.95
N ASN A 40 40.22 -20.12 -1.41
CA ASN A 40 39.84 -18.78 -1.86
C ASN A 40 38.85 -18.82 -3.03
N LYS A 41 39.04 -19.74 -3.98
CA LYS A 41 38.08 -19.97 -5.06
C LYS A 41 36.73 -20.45 -4.51
N THR A 42 36.72 -21.41 -3.59
CA THR A 42 35.49 -21.92 -2.99
C THR A 42 34.75 -20.83 -2.20
N ILE A 43 35.46 -20.02 -1.42
CA ILE A 43 34.89 -18.88 -0.68
C ILE A 43 34.25 -17.89 -1.66
N LYS A 44 34.94 -17.56 -2.76
CA LYS A 44 34.41 -16.67 -3.79
C LYS A 44 33.15 -17.24 -4.45
N ASP A 45 33.20 -18.49 -4.90
CA ASP A 45 32.08 -19.16 -5.55
C ASP A 45 30.87 -19.27 -4.60
N GLN A 46 31.10 -19.58 -3.32
CA GLN A 46 30.04 -19.58 -2.29
C GLN A 46 29.51 -18.17 -2.01
N GLY A 47 30.36 -17.15 -2.01
CA GLY A 47 29.95 -15.75 -1.85
C GLY A 47 29.03 -15.29 -2.98
N GLU A 48 29.36 -15.63 -4.22
CA GLU A 48 28.52 -15.35 -5.40
C GLU A 48 27.18 -16.10 -5.32
N GLN A 49 27.18 -17.37 -4.87
CA GLN A 49 25.96 -18.14 -4.66
C GLN A 49 25.06 -17.52 -3.58
N ILE A 50 25.63 -17.12 -2.44
CA ILE A 50 24.89 -16.46 -1.35
C ILE A 50 24.26 -15.17 -1.88
N GLN A 51 25.03 -14.35 -2.60
CA GLN A 51 24.52 -13.11 -3.17
C GLN A 51 23.34 -13.38 -4.14
N SER A 52 23.48 -14.36 -5.03
CA SER A 52 22.41 -14.75 -5.96
C SER A 52 21.15 -15.24 -5.23
N LEU A 53 21.32 -16.07 -4.21
CA LEU A 53 20.20 -16.58 -3.40
C LEU A 53 19.51 -15.46 -2.62
N THR A 54 20.27 -14.53 -2.03
CA THR A 54 19.72 -13.36 -1.34
C THR A 54 18.92 -12.49 -2.30
N SER A 55 19.44 -12.20 -3.50
CA SER A 55 18.70 -11.43 -4.52
C SER A 55 17.40 -12.12 -4.93
N LYS A 56 17.42 -13.44 -5.15
CA LYS A 56 16.21 -14.22 -5.46
C LYS A 56 15.20 -14.20 -4.32
N ASN A 57 15.67 -14.27 -3.07
CA ASN A 57 14.80 -14.23 -1.90
C ASN A 57 14.10 -12.87 -1.76
N ILE A 58 14.83 -11.76 -1.96
CA ILE A 58 14.27 -10.41 -2.00
C ILE A 58 13.22 -10.31 -3.12
N GLU A 59 13.54 -10.74 -4.33
CA GLU A 59 12.61 -10.70 -5.47
C GLU A 59 11.33 -11.51 -5.20
N LEU A 60 11.45 -12.72 -4.63
CA LEU A 60 10.30 -13.54 -4.26
C LEU A 60 9.47 -12.89 -3.16
N SER A 61 10.12 -12.30 -2.15
CA SER A 61 9.43 -11.60 -1.06
C SER A 61 8.64 -10.40 -1.60
N GLU A 62 9.23 -9.61 -2.49
CA GLU A 62 8.56 -8.50 -3.16
C GLU A 62 7.38 -8.97 -4.02
N LYS A 63 7.53 -10.07 -4.76
CA LYS A 63 6.43 -10.68 -5.53
C LYS A 63 5.29 -11.13 -4.64
N ILE A 64 5.59 -11.77 -3.50
CA ILE A 64 4.58 -12.21 -2.53
C ILE A 64 3.85 -11.01 -1.95
N ILE A 65 4.57 -9.96 -1.53
CA ILE A 65 3.96 -8.73 -1.00
C ILE A 65 3.06 -8.09 -2.05
N LYS A 66 3.55 -7.93 -3.29
CA LYS A 66 2.77 -7.36 -4.39
C LYS A 66 1.51 -8.17 -4.68
N HIS A 67 1.64 -9.50 -4.74
CA HIS A 67 0.49 -10.37 -4.98
C HIS A 67 -0.51 -10.33 -3.83
N THR A 68 -0.02 -10.29 -2.59
CA THR A 68 -0.86 -10.13 -1.40
C THR A 68 -1.62 -8.83 -1.44
N ASN A 69 -0.93 -7.70 -1.68
CA ASN A 69 -1.56 -6.38 -1.79
C ASN A 69 -2.58 -6.32 -2.93
N GLN A 70 -2.32 -7.01 -4.04
CA GLN A 70 -3.25 -7.12 -5.15
C GLN A 70 -4.50 -7.92 -4.79
N ILE A 71 -4.37 -9.01 -4.03
CA ILE A 71 -5.50 -9.83 -3.58
C ILE A 71 -6.32 -9.08 -2.53
N THR A 72 -5.67 -8.40 -1.59
CA THR A 72 -6.33 -7.68 -0.49
C THR A 72 -6.77 -6.26 -0.88
N SER A 73 -6.40 -5.81 -2.09
CA SER A 73 -6.54 -4.42 -2.55
C SER A 73 -5.93 -3.41 -1.56
N GLN A 74 -4.89 -3.80 -0.82
CA GLN A 74 -4.32 -2.98 0.23
C GLN A 74 -3.77 -1.67 -0.33
N GLY A 75 -4.18 -0.56 0.26
CA GLY A 75 -3.83 0.80 -0.21
C GLY A 75 -4.69 1.30 -1.37
N SER A 76 -5.72 0.55 -1.78
CA SER A 76 -6.71 1.00 -2.77
C SER A 76 -8.10 1.12 -2.14
N TYR A 77 -8.85 2.15 -2.51
CA TYR A 77 -10.19 2.41 -2.01
C TYR A 77 -11.09 3.02 -3.10
N PRO A 78 -12.41 2.76 -3.06
CA PRO A 78 -13.34 3.44 -3.94
C PRO A 78 -13.46 4.90 -3.51
N LEU A 79 -13.57 5.81 -4.46
CA LEU A 79 -13.79 7.23 -4.20
C LEU A 79 -14.83 7.78 -5.15
N ALA A 80 -15.83 8.47 -4.62
CA ALA A 80 -16.90 9.09 -5.38
C ALA A 80 -16.61 10.57 -5.63
N PHE A 81 -16.83 10.98 -6.87
CA PHE A 81 -16.71 12.36 -7.30
C PHE A 81 -18.06 12.88 -7.78
N LEU A 82 -18.33 14.16 -7.53
CA LEU A 82 -19.51 14.82 -8.06
C LEU A 82 -19.28 15.24 -9.51
N GLY A 83 -20.02 14.63 -10.43
CA GLY A 83 -20.09 15.01 -11.83
C GLY A 83 -21.10 16.14 -12.09
N PRO A 84 -21.31 16.51 -13.36
CA PRO A 84 -22.34 17.46 -13.77
C PRO A 84 -23.74 17.07 -13.25
N SER A 85 -24.56 18.08 -12.98
CA SER A 85 -25.97 17.87 -12.67
C SER A 85 -26.81 17.72 -13.94
N GLN A 86 -27.91 16.98 -13.83
CA GLN A 86 -28.94 16.85 -14.85
C GLN A 86 -30.30 17.34 -14.33
N ASN A 87 -31.30 17.40 -15.21
CA ASN A 87 -32.67 17.79 -14.87
C ASN A 87 -32.73 19.15 -14.13
N ASN A 88 -32.14 20.19 -14.70
CA ASN A 88 -32.07 21.54 -14.12
C ASN A 88 -31.47 21.60 -12.70
N GLY A 89 -30.55 20.68 -12.36
CA GLY A 89 -29.94 20.62 -11.04
C GLY A 89 -30.65 19.70 -10.05
N ALA A 90 -31.73 19.04 -10.45
CA ALA A 90 -32.49 18.11 -9.61
C ALA A 90 -31.74 16.80 -9.36
N GLN A 91 -30.85 16.39 -10.27
CA GLN A 91 -30.02 15.20 -10.08
C GLN A 91 -28.55 15.54 -10.18
N THR A 92 -27.75 14.89 -9.36
CA THR A 92 -26.29 14.98 -9.41
C THR A 92 -25.71 13.66 -9.85
N GLN A 93 -24.79 13.72 -10.82
CA GLN A 93 -24.00 12.56 -11.21
C GLN A 93 -22.96 12.25 -10.13
N ILE A 94 -22.85 10.98 -9.77
CA ILE A 94 -21.83 10.43 -8.87
C ILE A 94 -20.96 9.49 -9.70
N LEU A 95 -19.66 9.80 -9.74
CA LEU A 95 -18.64 9.03 -10.45
C LEU A 95 -17.81 8.29 -9.42
N ILE A 96 -17.93 6.96 -9.36
CA ILE A 96 -17.13 6.13 -8.46
C ILE A 96 -15.93 5.61 -9.23
N GLY A 97 -14.75 6.02 -8.81
CA GLY A 97 -13.46 5.57 -9.35
C GLY A 97 -12.62 4.87 -8.29
N LEU A 98 -11.54 4.24 -8.73
CA LEU A 98 -10.54 3.65 -7.85
C LEU A 98 -9.45 4.66 -7.53
N GLN A 99 -9.18 4.88 -6.25
CA GLN A 99 -7.94 5.51 -5.80
C GLN A 99 -6.99 4.41 -5.33
N GLY A 100 -5.83 4.27 -5.99
CA GLY A 100 -4.83 3.23 -5.71
C GLY A 100 -4.48 2.38 -6.93
N GLU A 101 -3.50 1.49 -6.78
CA GLU A 101 -2.96 0.67 -7.88
C GLU A 101 -3.75 -0.63 -8.09
N TYR A 102 -4.37 -1.16 -7.03
CA TYR A 102 -4.92 -2.52 -7.03
C TYR A 102 -6.45 -2.50 -7.19
N ALA A 103 -6.93 -3.25 -8.18
CA ALA A 103 -8.37 -3.38 -8.41
C ALA A 103 -9.10 -3.93 -7.18
N ILE A 104 -10.32 -3.43 -6.94
CA ILE A 104 -11.21 -3.90 -5.87
C ILE A 104 -12.24 -4.82 -6.52
N LYS A 105 -12.29 -6.09 -6.09
CA LYS A 105 -13.22 -7.10 -6.62
C LYS A 105 -14.49 -7.16 -5.78
N ASN A 106 -15.58 -7.67 -6.36
CA ASN A 106 -16.85 -7.89 -5.65
C ASN A 106 -17.35 -6.65 -4.88
N LEU A 107 -17.09 -5.46 -5.44
CA LEU A 107 -17.46 -4.20 -4.83
C LEU A 107 -18.96 -4.03 -4.94
N THR A 108 -19.59 -3.79 -3.81
CA THR A 108 -20.99 -3.39 -3.72
C THR A 108 -21.06 -1.99 -3.11
N ALA A 109 -22.06 -1.21 -3.53
CA ALA A 109 -22.30 0.13 -3.01
C ALA A 109 -23.76 0.30 -2.64
N LYS A 110 -23.98 0.98 -1.52
CA LYS A 110 -25.31 1.32 -1.01
C LYS A 110 -25.38 2.83 -0.82
N PHE A 111 -26.29 3.45 -1.55
CA PHE A 111 -26.47 4.90 -1.57
C PHE A 111 -27.62 5.30 -0.64
N VAL A 112 -27.32 6.19 0.28
CA VAL A 112 -28.29 6.85 1.15
C VAL A 112 -28.28 8.32 0.79
N VAL A 113 -29.42 8.85 0.39
CA VAL A 113 -29.56 10.24 -0.04
C VAL A 113 -30.59 10.91 0.85
N ILE A 114 -30.16 11.94 1.57
CA ILE A 114 -30.97 12.65 2.56
C ILE A 114 -31.07 14.12 2.14
N PRO A 115 -32.23 14.58 1.67
CA PRO A 115 -32.47 16.00 1.46
C PRO A 115 -32.57 16.74 2.79
N ASP A 116 -32.24 18.04 2.79
CA ASP A 116 -32.33 18.96 3.92
C ASP A 116 -31.69 18.40 5.20
N TYR A 117 -30.50 17.82 5.02
CA TYR A 117 -29.84 16.98 6.01
C TYR A 117 -29.50 17.71 7.33
N LEU A 118 -29.41 19.04 7.31
CA LEU A 118 -29.22 19.84 8.53
C LEU A 118 -30.43 19.78 9.47
N ASN A 119 -31.60 19.39 8.97
CA ASN A 119 -32.81 19.19 9.78
C ASN A 119 -32.97 17.73 10.24
N VAL A 120 -32.07 16.82 9.84
CA VAL A 120 -32.16 15.39 10.13
C VAL A 120 -31.10 14.99 11.15
N SER A 121 -31.49 14.21 12.16
CA SER A 121 -30.56 13.66 13.15
C SER A 121 -29.70 12.56 12.53
N GLY A 122 -28.42 12.51 12.89
CA GLY A 122 -27.52 11.44 12.46
C GLY A 122 -27.90 10.04 12.97
N MET A 123 -28.83 9.93 13.92
CA MET A 123 -29.38 8.65 14.40
C MET A 123 -30.63 8.19 13.64
N ASP A 124 -31.08 8.95 12.65
CA ASP A 124 -32.21 8.55 11.80
C ASP A 124 -31.88 7.24 11.07
N ILE A 125 -32.80 6.29 11.08
CA ILE A 125 -32.64 4.98 10.43
C ILE A 125 -32.30 5.08 8.94
N ARG A 126 -32.74 6.16 8.29
CA ARG A 126 -32.45 6.46 6.89
C ARG A 126 -30.98 6.80 6.73
N VAL A 127 -30.39 7.56 7.66
CA VAL A 127 -28.96 7.91 7.68
C VAL A 127 -28.09 6.68 7.86
N LEU A 128 -28.53 5.72 8.69
CA LEU A 128 -27.87 4.41 8.85
C LEU A 128 -28.04 3.49 7.63
N GLY A 129 -28.90 3.90 6.68
CA GLY A 129 -29.22 3.17 5.46
C GLY A 129 -29.99 1.87 5.69
N LEU A 130 -30.56 1.61 6.86
CA LEU A 130 -31.25 0.34 7.10
C LEU A 130 -32.37 0.15 6.06
N GLY A 131 -32.37 -0.98 5.36
CA GLY A 131 -33.36 -1.31 4.32
C GLY A 131 -33.03 -0.88 2.88
N VAL A 132 -31.89 -0.22 2.62
CA VAL A 132 -31.44 0.03 1.23
C VAL A 132 -30.66 -1.16 0.70
N ASN A 133 -31.08 -1.70 -0.44
CA ASN A 133 -30.41 -2.81 -1.11
C ASN A 133 -29.07 -2.35 -1.72
N PRO A 134 -27.98 -3.12 -1.52
CA PRO A 134 -26.71 -2.84 -2.18
C PRO A 134 -26.81 -3.07 -3.69
N ILE A 135 -26.11 -2.25 -4.44
CA ILE A 135 -25.93 -2.36 -5.89
C ILE A 135 -24.56 -3.03 -6.12
N ASP A 136 -24.52 -4.06 -6.96
CA ASP A 136 -23.27 -4.68 -7.37
C ASP A 136 -22.55 -3.80 -8.40
N LEU A 137 -21.34 -3.37 -8.06
CA LEU A 137 -20.43 -2.62 -8.95
C LEU A 137 -19.43 -3.55 -9.65
N GLY A 138 -19.37 -4.83 -9.26
CA GLY A 138 -18.45 -5.82 -9.77
C GLY A 138 -17.01 -5.53 -9.37
N THR A 139 -16.09 -5.60 -10.33
CA THR A 139 -14.69 -5.20 -10.11
C THR A 139 -14.51 -3.74 -10.52
N LEU A 140 -13.91 -2.95 -9.64
CA LEU A 140 -13.48 -1.57 -9.90
C LEU A 140 -11.97 -1.56 -10.17
N ARG A 141 -11.58 -1.32 -11.42
CA ARG A 141 -10.16 -1.28 -11.84
C ARG A 141 -9.63 0.15 -11.91
N PRO A 142 -8.29 0.34 -11.91
CA PRO A 142 -7.72 1.64 -12.24
C PRO A 142 -8.28 2.15 -13.57
N THR A 143 -8.55 3.45 -13.68
CA THR A 143 -9.14 4.14 -14.85
C THR A 143 -10.61 3.85 -15.17
N GLU A 144 -11.23 2.84 -14.54
CA GLU A 144 -12.67 2.61 -14.67
C GLU A 144 -13.45 3.57 -13.75
N MET A 145 -14.53 4.14 -14.26
CA MET A 145 -15.49 4.90 -13.47
C MET A 145 -16.89 4.32 -13.63
N LYS A 146 -17.59 4.16 -12.52
CA LYS A 146 -19.01 3.80 -12.49
C LYS A 146 -19.84 5.04 -12.23
N THR A 147 -20.95 5.17 -12.94
CA THR A 147 -21.76 6.40 -12.93
C THR A 147 -23.14 6.11 -12.37
N PHE A 148 -23.55 6.92 -11.40
CA PHE A 148 -24.88 6.88 -10.80
C PHE A 148 -25.50 8.28 -10.78
N PHE A 149 -26.82 8.36 -10.82
CA PHE A 149 -27.52 9.61 -10.62
C PHE A 149 -28.28 9.54 -9.29
N VAL A 150 -28.09 10.57 -8.47
CA VAL A 150 -28.79 10.71 -7.19
C VAL A 150 -29.63 11.97 -7.19
N ASP A 151 -30.78 11.91 -6.53
CA ASP A 151 -31.65 13.06 -6.35
C ASP A 151 -30.96 14.08 -5.44
N THR A 152 -30.84 15.31 -5.93
CA THR A 152 -30.33 16.46 -5.21
C THR A 152 -31.27 17.64 -5.48
N THR A 153 -32.58 17.45 -5.40
CA THR A 153 -33.59 18.48 -5.69
C THR A 153 -33.52 19.67 -4.74
N THR A 154 -33.19 19.43 -3.48
CA THR A 154 -33.10 20.46 -2.43
C THR A 154 -31.83 21.30 -2.52
N ASN A 155 -31.78 22.37 -1.71
CA ASN A 155 -30.58 23.21 -1.59
C ASN A 155 -29.48 22.50 -0.81
N GLU A 156 -29.84 21.64 0.13
CA GLU A 156 -28.90 20.88 0.95
C GLU A 156 -29.19 19.39 0.77
N THR A 157 -28.17 18.61 0.44
CA THR A 157 -28.30 17.16 0.29
C THR A 157 -27.08 16.47 0.88
N ALA A 158 -27.32 15.48 1.73
CA ALA A 158 -26.29 14.54 2.17
C ALA A 158 -26.41 13.25 1.38
N ILE A 159 -25.28 12.77 0.88
CA ILE A 159 -25.15 11.46 0.25
C ILE A 159 -24.17 10.66 1.09
N THR A 160 -24.58 9.50 1.58
CA THR A 160 -23.69 8.54 2.22
C THR A 160 -23.63 7.29 1.37
N ILE A 161 -22.42 6.89 1.00
CA ILE A 161 -22.17 5.71 0.17
C ILE A 161 -21.42 4.70 1.04
N PHE A 162 -22.06 3.57 1.30
CA PHE A 162 -21.43 2.45 1.97
C PHE A 162 -20.90 1.48 0.93
N PHE A 163 -19.58 1.38 0.85
CA PHE A 163 -18.87 0.44 -0.02
C PHE A 163 -18.49 -0.79 0.77
N ASN A 164 -18.71 -1.97 0.20
CA ASN A 164 -18.26 -3.25 0.77
C ASN A 164 -17.65 -4.12 -0.33
N SER A 165 -16.53 -4.78 -0.02
CA SER A 165 -15.81 -5.68 -0.91
C SER A 165 -15.15 -6.76 -0.07
N ASP A 166 -15.58 -8.01 -0.16
CA ASP A 166 -15.02 -9.19 0.55
C ASP A 166 -14.64 -8.92 2.03
N ASN A 167 -13.43 -8.40 2.29
CA ASN A 167 -12.87 -8.13 3.62
C ASN A 167 -12.77 -6.64 3.99
N ASN A 168 -13.10 -5.73 3.07
CA ASN A 168 -12.95 -4.29 3.25
C ASN A 168 -14.30 -3.60 3.17
N SER A 169 -14.46 -2.55 3.97
CA SER A 169 -15.58 -1.63 3.89
C SER A 169 -15.08 -0.20 3.94
N TRP A 170 -15.83 0.69 3.30
CA TRP A 170 -15.58 2.12 3.33
C TRP A 170 -16.90 2.86 3.41
N THR A 171 -16.90 3.99 4.09
CA THR A 171 -18.05 4.89 4.13
C THR A 171 -17.61 6.24 3.62
N GLU A 172 -18.21 6.67 2.51
CA GLU A 172 -18.03 8.01 1.98
C GLU A 172 -19.25 8.86 2.31
N SER A 173 -19.02 10.04 2.88
CA SER A 173 -20.04 11.03 3.17
C SER A 173 -19.78 12.28 2.36
N ILE A 174 -20.70 12.58 1.45
CA ILE A 174 -20.70 13.77 0.62
C ILE A 174 -21.83 14.69 1.11
N ARG A 175 -21.53 15.98 1.25
CA ARG A 175 -22.49 17.05 1.51
C ARG A 175 -22.47 18.00 0.35
N ILE A 176 -23.65 18.36 -0.12
CA ILE A 176 -23.87 19.27 -1.24
C ILE A 176 -24.74 20.41 -0.73
N ILE A 177 -24.27 21.63 -0.95
CA ILE A 177 -25.03 22.86 -0.66
C ILE A 177 -25.06 23.72 -1.92
N LYS A 178 -26.25 24.10 -2.35
CA LYS A 178 -26.48 25.02 -3.47
C LYS A 178 -26.74 26.41 -2.91
N ASN A 179 -25.88 27.35 -3.28
CA ASN A 179 -26.01 28.76 -2.88
C ASN A 179 -25.82 29.67 -4.10
N GLN A 180 -25.76 30.99 -3.87
CA GLN A 180 -25.54 31.99 -4.93
C GLN A 180 -24.18 31.82 -5.64
N ASN A 181 -23.20 31.19 -4.98
CA ASN A 181 -21.89 30.86 -5.56
C ASN A 181 -21.89 29.51 -6.29
N GLY A 182 -23.07 28.93 -6.53
CA GLY A 182 -23.25 27.65 -7.19
C GLY A 182 -23.28 26.47 -6.22
N ARG A 183 -22.95 25.30 -6.74
CA ARG A 183 -22.94 24.04 -5.99
C ARG A 183 -21.60 23.87 -5.29
N GLN A 184 -21.61 23.86 -3.96
CA GLN A 184 -20.46 23.62 -3.11
C GLN A 184 -20.57 22.24 -2.48
N SER A 185 -19.44 21.57 -2.30
CA SER A 185 -19.40 20.22 -1.77
C SER A 185 -18.30 19.99 -0.73
N PHE A 186 -18.57 19.03 0.13
CA PHE A 186 -17.63 18.48 1.09
C PHE A 186 -17.74 16.96 1.02
N SER A 187 -16.64 16.26 0.79
CA SER A 187 -16.58 14.79 0.80
C SER A 187 -15.53 14.32 1.79
N ILE A 188 -15.86 13.28 2.55
CA ILE A 188 -14.95 12.54 3.42
C ILE A 188 -15.16 11.04 3.22
N ILE A 189 -14.07 10.28 3.21
CA ILE A 189 -14.13 8.83 3.18
C ILE A 189 -13.38 8.22 4.37
N GLN A 190 -14.01 7.22 4.98
CA GLN A 190 -13.49 6.47 6.12
C GLN A 190 -13.33 4.99 5.75
N SER A 191 -12.33 4.34 6.34
CA SER A 191 -12.21 2.87 6.32
C SER A 191 -13.26 2.23 7.23
N GLY A 192 -13.44 0.91 7.11
CA GLY A 192 -14.27 0.12 8.02
C GLY A 192 -13.85 0.18 9.49
N GLU A 193 -12.60 0.59 9.77
CA GLU A 193 -12.08 0.81 11.11
C GLU A 193 -12.38 2.23 11.64
N GLY A 194 -13.06 3.07 10.86
CA GLY A 194 -13.42 4.45 11.23
C GLY A 194 -12.32 5.48 10.99
N LYS A 195 -11.17 5.10 10.41
CA LYS A 195 -10.08 6.01 10.09
C LYS A 195 -10.40 6.83 8.84
N TYR A 196 -10.27 8.16 8.91
CA TYR A 196 -10.36 9.02 7.73
C TYR A 196 -9.19 8.76 6.77
N ILE A 197 -9.51 8.52 5.50
CA ILE A 197 -8.53 8.22 4.46
C ILE A 197 -8.29 9.45 3.58
N PHE A 198 -9.37 10.15 3.21
CA PHE A 198 -9.33 11.29 2.31
C PHE A 198 -10.47 12.25 2.62
N SER A 199 -10.22 13.55 2.45
CA SER A 199 -11.24 14.59 2.52
C SER A 199 -11.02 15.63 1.43
N LYS A 200 -12.12 16.20 0.92
CA LYS A 200 -12.10 17.31 -0.02
C LYS A 200 -13.21 18.29 0.34
N ILE A 201 -12.88 19.57 0.35
CA ILE A 201 -13.83 20.65 0.60
C ILE A 201 -13.70 21.71 -0.50
N ASP A 202 -14.83 22.14 -1.05
CA ASP A 202 -14.84 23.27 -1.96
C ASP A 202 -14.58 24.58 -1.19
N PRO A 203 -13.81 25.53 -1.74
CA PRO A 203 -13.36 26.71 -1.00
C PRO A 203 -14.49 27.56 -0.38
N SER A 204 -15.67 27.57 -1.01
CA SER A 204 -16.84 28.34 -0.56
C SER A 204 -17.89 27.48 0.15
N PHE A 205 -17.54 26.26 0.58
CA PHE A 205 -18.42 25.45 1.41
C PHE A 205 -18.57 26.10 2.81
N PRO A 206 -19.80 26.22 3.34
CA PRO A 206 -20.05 26.88 4.61
C PRO A 206 -19.40 26.09 5.76
N LYS A 207 -18.66 26.82 6.59
CA LYS A 207 -17.97 26.33 7.78
C LYS A 207 -18.13 27.34 8.90
N SER A 208 -18.15 26.87 10.14
CA SER A 208 -18.14 27.77 11.30
C SER A 208 -16.82 28.53 11.39
N ASP A 209 -16.78 29.60 12.19
CA ASP A 209 -15.55 30.37 12.46
C ASP A 209 -14.43 29.50 13.07
N LYS A 210 -14.79 28.37 13.69
CA LYS A 210 -13.86 27.39 14.26
C LYS A 210 -13.41 26.32 13.25
N GLY A 211 -13.86 26.40 12.00
CA GLY A 211 -13.58 25.41 10.96
C GLY A 211 -14.40 24.13 11.08
N GLU A 212 -15.58 24.18 11.71
CA GLU A 212 -16.47 23.03 11.85
C GLU A 212 -17.47 22.96 10.69
N ILE A 213 -17.72 21.75 10.21
CA ILE A 213 -18.75 21.45 9.21
C ILE A 213 -19.84 20.61 9.86
N ALA A 214 -21.10 20.99 9.64
CA ALA A 214 -22.23 20.17 10.04
C ALA A 214 -22.35 18.95 9.11
N LEU A 215 -22.29 17.76 9.70
CA LEU A 215 -22.56 16.49 9.04
C LEU A 215 -24.05 16.14 9.09
N TRP A 216 -24.74 16.49 10.18
CA TRP A 216 -26.16 16.28 10.50
C TRP A 216 -26.62 17.36 11.49
N SER A 217 -27.90 17.37 11.87
CA SER A 217 -28.43 18.35 12.85
C SER A 217 -27.72 18.32 14.22
N ASN A 218 -27.17 17.16 14.60
CA ASN A 218 -26.50 16.93 15.88
C ASN A 218 -25.04 16.46 15.75
N GLY A 219 -24.44 16.56 14.55
CA GLY A 219 -23.09 16.07 14.30
C GLY A 219 -22.27 17.08 13.51
N THR A 220 -21.10 17.42 14.03
CA THR A 220 -20.13 18.30 13.36
C THR A 220 -18.78 17.60 13.24
N ILE A 221 -17.94 18.08 12.33
CA ILE A 221 -16.57 17.61 12.14
C ILE A 221 -15.63 18.80 11.98
N ASN A 222 -14.46 18.76 12.60
CA ASN A 222 -13.46 19.81 12.47
C ASN A 222 -12.56 19.53 11.26
N ILE A 223 -12.45 20.50 10.34
CA ILE A 223 -11.65 20.33 9.12
C ILE A 223 -10.16 20.10 9.43
N ASN A 224 -9.66 20.68 10.52
CA ASN A 224 -8.23 20.58 10.89
C ASN A 224 -7.83 19.16 11.33
N GLU A 225 -8.80 18.29 11.63
CA GLU A 225 -8.57 16.91 12.03
C GLU A 225 -8.62 15.93 10.84
N LEU A 226 -8.88 16.45 9.63
CA LEU A 226 -9.06 15.64 8.43
C LEU A 226 -7.77 15.52 7.61
N PRO A 227 -7.55 14.37 6.95
CA PRO A 227 -6.48 14.23 5.98
C PRO A 227 -6.77 15.14 4.77
N ASN A 228 -5.85 16.04 4.45
CA ASN A 228 -5.96 16.92 3.29
C ASN A 228 -5.93 16.11 1.98
N ALA A 229 -6.76 16.50 1.00
CA ALA A 229 -6.55 16.09 -0.38
C ALA A 229 -5.17 16.58 -0.86
N LEU A 230 -4.35 15.66 -1.38
CA LEU A 230 -3.13 15.97 -2.12
C LEU A 230 -3.47 16.59 -3.48
#